data_AF-A0A663A010-F1
#
_entry.id   AF-A0A663A010-F1
#
_cell.length_a   1.000
_cell.length_b   1.000
_cell.length_c   1.000
_cell.angle_alpha   90.00
_cell.angle_beta   90.00
_cell.angle_gamma   90.00
#
_symmetry.space_group_name_H-M   'P 1'
#
loop_
_entity.id
_entity.type
_entity.pdbx_description
1 polymer ?
#
loop_
_entity_poly.entity_id
_entity_poly.type
_entity_poly.pdbx_seq_one_letter_code
_entity_poly.pdbx_strand_id
1 'polypeptide(L)'
;MWRENIAGSKLLNDDSPIVRYEEGGVWVYGSPWSGKTPCYKAERYPLAGCVRLSQAPYNKIRRLNTLQAYAALHPSAPPAFAYEEELYCGVCSLLEKMVSSIPVYHLECLPDAEAVKLVCRTLYGDGYEADSE
;
A
#
# COMPACT_ATOMS: atom_id res chain seq x y z
N MET A 1 -5.75 12.87 -7.79
CA MET A 1 -5.53 13.10 -6.35
C MET A 1 -4.05 13.02 -5.94
N TRP A 2 -3.41 11.84 -5.84
CA TRP A 2 -1.99 11.76 -5.40
C TRP A 2 -1.02 12.57 -6.28
N ARG A 3 -1.05 12.31 -7.59
CA ARG A 3 -0.25 12.99 -8.62
C ARG A 3 -0.46 14.50 -8.72
N GLU A 4 -1.59 14.99 -8.25
CA GLU A 4 -1.93 16.43 -8.30
C GLU A 4 -1.47 17.16 -7.03
N ASN A 5 -1.28 16.43 -5.92
CA ASN A 5 -1.05 17.03 -4.60
C ASN A 5 0.34 16.74 -4.03
N ILE A 6 1.04 15.71 -4.53
CA ILE A 6 2.40 15.35 -4.14
C ILE A 6 3.27 15.37 -5.38
N ALA A 7 4.17 16.35 -5.44
CA ALA A 7 5.18 16.47 -6.49
C ALA A 7 5.99 15.18 -6.60
N GLY A 8 6.41 14.80 -7.81
CA GLY A 8 7.18 13.58 -8.07
C GLY A 8 6.42 12.25 -7.88
N SER A 9 5.18 12.26 -7.39
CA SER A 9 4.42 11.01 -7.25
C SER A 9 4.03 10.43 -8.61
N LYS A 10 4.29 9.13 -8.78
CA LYS A 10 4.04 8.37 -10.01
C LYS A 10 3.10 7.20 -9.69
N LEU A 11 2.17 6.89 -10.60
CA LEU A 11 1.35 5.67 -10.50
C LEU A 11 2.20 4.48 -10.94
N LEU A 12 2.32 3.45 -10.08
CA LEU A 12 3.03 2.20 -10.38
C LEU A 12 2.07 1.16 -10.98
N ASN A 13 0.94 0.93 -10.31
CA ASN A 13 -0.14 0.05 -10.71
C ASN A 13 -1.46 0.53 -10.09
N ASP A 14 -2.58 0.35 -10.78
CA ASP A 14 -3.91 0.86 -10.39
C ASP A 14 -4.74 -0.16 -9.58
N ASP A 15 -4.47 -1.47 -9.71
CA ASP A 15 -5.42 -2.50 -9.25
C ASP A 15 -4.74 -3.69 -8.58
N SER A 16 -3.82 -4.35 -9.30
CA SER A 16 -3.18 -5.60 -8.88
C SER A 16 -1.66 -5.47 -8.85
N PRO A 17 -1.06 -4.63 -7.96
CA PRO A 17 0.38 -4.63 -7.76
C PRO A 17 0.83 -5.97 -7.17
N ILE A 18 2.07 -6.37 -7.48
CA ILE A 18 2.65 -7.59 -6.91
C ILE A 18 3.51 -7.19 -5.72
N VAL A 19 3.34 -7.88 -4.59
CA VAL A 19 4.17 -7.69 -3.40
C VAL A 19 5.03 -8.93 -3.18
N ARG A 20 6.31 -8.72 -2.88
CA ARG A 20 7.25 -9.79 -2.57
C ARG A 20 8.08 -9.44 -1.34
N TYR A 21 8.35 -10.46 -0.54
CA TYR A 21 9.38 -10.39 0.49
C TYR A 21 10.67 -10.99 -0.07
N GLU A 22 11.75 -10.20 -0.10
CA GLU A 22 13.08 -10.59 -0.59
C GLU A 22 14.18 -10.02 0.31
N GLU A 23 15.46 -10.33 0.02
CA GLU A 23 16.58 -9.91 0.87
C GLU A 23 16.58 -8.39 1.09
N GLY A 24 16.42 -7.98 2.35
CA GLY A 24 16.41 -6.58 2.75
C GLY A 24 15.04 -5.92 2.92
N GLY A 25 13.92 -6.60 2.63
CA GLY A 25 12.59 -6.11 3.01
C GLY A 25 11.44 -6.48 2.08
N VAL A 26 10.37 -5.68 2.17
CA VAL A 26 9.16 -5.83 1.35
C VAL A 26 9.28 -4.93 0.13
N TRP A 27 8.99 -5.48 -1.05
CA TRP A 27 9.05 -4.78 -2.32
C TRP A 27 7.70 -4.83 -3.03
N VAL A 28 7.36 -3.74 -3.71
CA VAL A 28 6.17 -3.63 -4.55
C VAL A 28 6.58 -3.46 -6.00
N TYR A 29 5.88 -4.17 -6.87
CA TYR A 29 6.15 -4.25 -8.30
C TYR A 29 4.93 -3.77 -9.07
N GLY A 30 5.16 -3.13 -10.21
CA GLY A 30 4.14 -3.04 -11.24
C GLY A 30 3.76 -4.44 -11.75
N SER A 31 2.66 -4.52 -12.47
CA SER A 31 2.15 -5.78 -13.01
C SER A 31 1.52 -5.57 -14.38
N PRO A 32 1.36 -6.64 -15.19
CA PRO A 32 0.64 -6.56 -16.45
C PRO A 32 -0.88 -6.41 -16.27
N TRP A 33 -1.40 -6.51 -15.03
CA TRP A 33 -2.80 -6.34 -14.72
C TRP A 33 -3.05 -4.91 -14.23
N SER A 34 -3.83 -4.16 -15.00
CA SER A 34 -4.25 -2.80 -14.66
C SER A 34 -5.77 -2.72 -14.68
N GLY A 35 -6.32 -1.90 -13.79
CA GLY A 35 -7.76 -1.69 -13.68
C GLY A 35 -8.27 -0.71 -14.73
N LYS A 36 -8.67 0.48 -14.28
CA LYS A 36 -9.29 1.50 -15.15
C LYS A 36 -8.25 2.27 -15.95
N THR A 37 -7.05 2.44 -15.40
CA THR A 37 -5.96 3.17 -16.03
C THR A 37 -5.00 2.18 -16.67
N PRO A 38 -4.66 2.30 -17.96
CA PRO A 38 -3.61 1.47 -18.56
C PRO A 38 -2.24 1.86 -17.98
N CYS A 39 -1.81 1.17 -16.92
CA CYS A 39 -0.54 1.40 -16.23
C CYS A 39 0.22 0.07 -16.10
N TYR A 40 1.19 -0.15 -17.01
CA TYR A 40 1.96 -1.39 -17.14
C TYR A 40 3.45 -1.08 -17.01
N LYS A 41 3.93 -0.96 -15.77
CA LYS A 41 5.31 -0.58 -15.50
C LYS A 41 6.12 -1.78 -15.03
N ALA A 42 7.24 -2.04 -15.70
CA ALA A 42 8.23 -3.03 -15.29
C ALA A 42 9.21 -2.43 -14.26
N GLU A 43 8.67 -1.83 -13.21
CA GLU A 43 9.41 -1.12 -12.16
C GLU A 43 9.12 -1.78 -10.79
N ARG A 44 10.04 -1.61 -9.84
CA ARG A 44 9.89 -2.06 -8.44
C ARG A 44 10.46 -1.03 -7.47
N TYR A 45 9.86 -0.94 -6.30
CA TYR A 45 10.27 -0.02 -5.24
C TYR A 45 10.16 -0.68 -3.85
N PRO A 46 11.00 -0.29 -2.88
CA PRO A 46 10.84 -0.73 -1.50
C PRO A 46 9.51 -0.20 -0.95
N LEU A 47 8.76 -1.06 -0.26
CA LEU A 47 7.45 -0.70 0.27
C LEU A 47 7.61 -0.01 1.63
N ALA A 48 7.39 1.30 1.67
CA ALA A 48 7.53 2.09 2.91
C ALA A 48 6.43 1.80 3.95
N GLY A 49 5.24 1.39 3.51
CA GLY A 49 4.11 1.09 4.37
C GLY A 49 2.82 0.86 3.58
N CYS A 50 1.78 0.41 4.27
CA CYS A 50 0.45 0.24 3.69
C CYS A 50 -0.57 1.12 4.41
N VAL A 51 -1.54 1.65 3.67
CA VAL A 51 -2.65 2.44 4.23
C VAL A 51 -3.98 1.87 3.78
N ARG A 52 -4.78 1.37 4.73
CA ARG A 52 -6.16 0.96 4.48
C ARG A 52 -7.06 2.19 4.59
N LEU A 53 -7.84 2.45 3.55
CA LEU A 53 -8.73 3.61 3.46
C LEU A 53 -10.13 3.27 3.94
N SER A 54 -10.78 4.22 4.61
CA SER A 54 -12.22 4.24 4.85
C SER A 54 -12.75 5.66 4.73
N GLN A 55 -13.99 5.81 4.28
CA GLN A 55 -14.62 7.12 4.15
C GLN A 55 -15.06 7.63 5.52
N ALA A 56 -14.76 8.90 5.81
CA ALA A 56 -15.18 9.58 7.04
C ALA A 56 -15.38 11.10 6.77
N PRO A 57 -16.09 11.82 7.65
CA PRO A 57 -16.25 13.28 7.53
C PRO A 57 -15.01 14.07 8.01
N TYR A 58 -13.88 13.39 8.21
CA TYR A 58 -12.63 13.97 8.70
C TYR A 58 -11.43 13.18 8.17
N ASN A 59 -10.24 13.77 8.25
CA ASN A 59 -8.97 13.12 7.97
C ASN A 59 -8.29 12.70 9.27
N LYS A 60 -8.15 11.39 9.49
CA LYS A 60 -7.46 10.83 10.66
C LYS A 60 -6.72 9.56 10.27
N ILE A 61 -5.41 9.56 10.52
CA ILE A 61 -4.55 8.41 10.31
C ILE A 61 -4.09 7.85 11.66
N ARG A 62 -4.08 6.52 11.78
CA ARG A 62 -3.54 5.83 12.95
C ARG A 62 -2.75 4.61 12.53
N ARG A 63 -1.66 4.33 13.26
CA ARG A 63 -0.91 3.08 13.10
C ARG A 63 -1.73 1.91 13.65
N LEU A 64 -1.74 0.80 12.92
CA LEU A 64 -2.38 -0.44 13.34
C LEU A 64 -1.37 -1.29 14.12
N ASN A 65 -1.85 -2.02 15.13
CA ASN A 65 -1.07 -3.10 15.73
C ASN A 65 -1.04 -4.32 14.79
N THR A 66 -0.20 -5.31 15.08
CA THR A 66 0.02 -6.48 14.21
C THR A 66 -1.27 -7.20 13.80
N LEU A 67 -2.18 -7.45 14.75
CA LEU A 67 -3.45 -8.14 14.47
C LEU A 67 -4.36 -7.29 13.57
N GLN A 68 -4.49 -5.99 13.88
CA GLN A 68 -5.26 -5.06 13.07
C GLN A 68 -4.66 -4.87 11.68
N ALA A 69 -3.33 -4.85 11.56
CA ALA A 69 -2.61 -4.74 10.31
C ALA A 69 -2.86 -5.96 9.41
N TYR A 70 -2.79 -7.17 10.00
CA TYR A 70 -3.09 -8.40 9.29
C TYR A 70 -4.54 -8.41 8.76
N ALA A 71 -5.50 -8.14 9.65
CA ALA A 71 -6.91 -8.05 9.30
C ALA A 71 -7.19 -6.95 8.27
N ALA A 72 -6.47 -5.84 8.36
CA ALA A 72 -6.56 -4.77 7.38
C ALA A 72 -6.02 -5.20 6.03
N LEU A 73 -4.93 -5.95 5.91
CA LEU A 73 -4.32 -6.32 4.62
C LEU A 73 -4.97 -7.54 3.95
N HIS A 74 -5.41 -8.52 4.73
CA HIS A 74 -5.92 -9.81 4.24
C HIS A 74 -6.97 -9.71 3.11
N PRO A 75 -7.97 -8.81 3.17
CA PRO A 75 -8.95 -8.65 2.09
C PRO A 75 -8.39 -8.16 0.75
N SER A 76 -7.14 -7.69 0.70
CA SER A 76 -6.47 -7.32 -0.55
C SER A 76 -5.85 -8.51 -1.28
N ALA A 77 -5.77 -9.69 -0.65
CA ALA A 77 -5.29 -10.88 -1.32
C ALA A 77 -6.34 -11.41 -2.33
N PRO A 78 -5.93 -12.06 -3.43
CA PRO A 78 -6.88 -12.64 -4.39
C PRO A 78 -7.82 -13.65 -3.70
N PRO A 79 -9.15 -13.41 -3.70
CA PRO A 79 -10.09 -14.30 -3.00
C PRO A 79 -10.05 -15.74 -3.50
N ALA A 80 -9.70 -15.94 -4.78
CA ALA A 80 -9.54 -17.26 -5.39
C ALA A 80 -8.48 -18.12 -4.67
N PHE A 81 -7.47 -17.51 -4.05
CA PHE A 81 -6.40 -18.25 -3.36
C PHE A 81 -6.87 -18.83 -2.02
N ALA A 82 -8.00 -18.36 -1.47
CA ALA A 82 -8.54 -18.87 -0.21
C ALA A 82 -9.11 -20.29 -0.30
N TYR A 83 -9.32 -20.81 -1.51
CA TYR A 83 -9.87 -22.15 -1.75
C TYR A 83 -8.79 -23.23 -1.95
N GLU A 84 -7.53 -22.84 -2.02
CA GLU A 84 -6.37 -23.71 -2.28
C GLU A 84 -5.41 -23.58 -1.09
N GLU A 85 -5.19 -24.68 -0.36
CA GLU A 85 -4.46 -24.65 0.92
C GLU A 85 -3.03 -24.10 0.76
N GLU A 86 -2.31 -24.52 -0.28
CA GLU A 86 -0.93 -24.09 -0.54
C GLU A 86 -0.87 -22.58 -0.85
N LEU A 87 -1.78 -22.08 -1.68
CA LEU A 87 -1.86 -20.66 -2.03
C LEU A 87 -2.25 -19.82 -0.81
N TYR A 88 -3.22 -20.28 -0.03
CA TYR A 88 -3.66 -19.58 1.18
C TYR A 88 -2.56 -19.53 2.25
N CYS A 89 -1.82 -20.63 2.44
CA CYS A 89 -0.64 -20.66 3.31
C CYS A 89 0.43 -19.65 2.84
N GLY A 90 0.64 -19.55 1.53
CA GLY A 90 1.53 -18.56 0.93
C GLY A 90 1.11 -17.12 1.21
N VAL A 91 -0.19 -16.81 1.08
CA VAL A 91 -0.76 -15.50 1.41
C VAL A 91 -0.55 -15.17 2.90
N CYS A 92 -0.92 -16.09 3.80
CA CYS A 92 -0.74 -15.90 5.25
C CYS A 92 0.73 -15.62 5.59
N SER A 93 1.65 -16.41 5.03
CA SER A 93 3.10 -16.28 5.25
C SER A 93 3.65 -14.94 4.75
N LEU A 94 3.17 -14.45 3.60
CA LEU A 94 3.57 -13.14 3.09
C LEU A 94 3.03 -12.01 3.98
N LEU A 95 1.75 -12.07 4.37
CA LEU A 95 1.14 -11.07 5.22
C LEU A 95 1.83 -10.99 6.59
N GLU A 96 2.19 -12.12 7.19
CA GLU A 96 2.96 -12.18 8.45
C GLU A 96 4.30 -11.43 8.33
N LYS A 97 5.04 -11.68 7.24
CA LYS A 97 6.30 -10.98 6.97
C LYS A 97 6.07 -9.48 6.77
N MET A 98 5.05 -9.09 6.02
CA MET A 98 4.72 -7.68 5.78
C MET A 98 4.40 -6.94 7.08
N VAL A 99 3.48 -7.46 7.91
CA VAL A 99 3.09 -6.76 9.14
C VAL A 99 4.22 -6.68 10.17
N SER A 100 5.23 -7.55 10.04
CA SER A 100 6.43 -7.54 10.88
C SER A 100 7.52 -6.60 10.38
N SER A 101 7.53 -6.27 9.08
CA SER A 101 8.59 -5.49 8.44
C SER A 101 8.21 -4.06 8.10
N ILE A 102 6.93 -3.78 7.83
CA ILE A 102 6.47 -2.46 7.40
C ILE A 102 5.31 -1.96 8.27
N PRO A 103 5.19 -0.64 8.48
CA PRO A 103 4.04 -0.10 9.19
C PRO A 103 2.78 -0.18 8.32
N VAL A 104 1.66 -0.53 8.97
CA VAL A 104 0.33 -0.47 8.36
C VAL A 104 -0.51 0.56 9.12
N TYR A 105 -1.21 1.39 8.37
CA TYR A 105 -2.06 2.45 8.88
C TYR A 105 -3.50 2.28 8.43
N HIS A 106 -4.41 2.82 9.21
CA HIS A 106 -5.78 3.05 8.78
C HIS A 106 -5.99 4.55 8.64
N LEU A 107 -6.49 4.98 7.48
CA LEU A 107 -6.87 6.35 7.19
C LEU A 107 -8.38 6.42 7.01
N GLU A 108 -9.00 7.14 7.93
CA GLU A 108 -10.35 7.67 7.78
C GLU A 108 -10.21 9.01 7.03
N CYS A 109 -10.85 9.19 5.88
CA CYS A 109 -10.63 10.38 5.06
C CYS A 109 -11.83 10.90 4.28
N LEU A 110 -11.75 12.21 4.01
CA LEU A 110 -12.42 12.90 2.91
C LEU A 110 -11.60 12.73 1.62
N PRO A 111 -12.22 12.80 0.42
CA PRO A 111 -11.52 12.72 -0.86
C PRO A 111 -10.86 14.06 -1.22
N ASP A 112 -9.97 14.57 -0.36
CA ASP A 112 -9.31 15.87 -0.51
C ASP A 112 -7.78 15.79 -0.54
N ALA A 113 -7.15 16.93 -0.81
CA ALA A 113 -5.70 17.07 -0.84
C ALA A 113 -5.03 16.81 0.51
N GLU A 114 -5.69 17.16 1.61
CA GLU A 114 -5.12 17.06 2.95
C GLU A 114 -5.00 15.60 3.41
N ALA A 115 -5.91 14.72 3.00
CA ALA A 115 -5.80 13.28 3.23
C ALA A 115 -4.50 12.71 2.65
N VAL A 116 -4.15 13.09 1.41
CA VAL A 116 -2.92 12.65 0.74
C VAL A 116 -1.67 13.19 1.44
N LYS A 117 -1.66 14.48 1.77
CA LYS A 117 -0.53 15.11 2.49
C LYS A 117 -0.33 14.49 3.87
N LEU A 118 -1.43 14.17 4.56
CA LEU A 118 -1.39 13.50 5.86
C LEU A 118 -0.69 12.13 5.76
N VAL A 119 -1.01 11.32 4.73
CA VAL A 119 -0.31 10.05 4.52
C VAL A 119 1.17 10.26 4.22
N CYS A 120 1.50 11.20 3.33
CA CYS A 120 2.89 11.47 2.95
C CYS A 120 3.74 11.86 4.17
N ARG A 121 3.27 12.81 4.99
CA ARG A 121 3.93 13.19 6.26
C ARG A 121 4.05 12.01 7.22
N THR A 122 3.05 11.14 7.28
CA THR A 122 3.06 9.98 8.19
C THR A 122 4.08 8.93 7.79
N LEU A 123 4.29 8.71 6.49
CA LEU A 123 5.22 7.70 5.98
C LEU A 123 6.66 8.20 5.90
N TYR A 124 6.87 9.48 5.55
CA TYR A 124 8.19 10.02 5.21
C TYR A 124 8.66 11.17 6.10
N GLY A 125 7.82 11.66 7.03
CA GLY A 125 8.11 12.80 7.89
C GLY A 125 7.78 14.15 7.26
N ASP A 126 7.97 15.22 8.05
CA ASP A 126 7.81 16.60 7.59
C ASP A 126 9.00 16.98 6.69
N GLY A 127 8.72 17.55 5.51
CA GLY A 127 9.75 18.01 4.57
C GLY A 127 10.18 16.99 3.51
N TYR A 128 9.40 15.92 3.28
CA TYR A 128 9.63 15.05 2.12
C TYR A 128 9.45 15.85 0.82
N GLU A 129 10.58 16.17 0.17
CA GLU A 129 10.61 16.58 -1.24
C GLU A 129 10.88 15.33 -2.06
N ALA A 130 9.97 15.01 -2.99
CA ALA A 130 10.21 13.91 -3.91
C ALA A 130 11.39 14.27 -4.81
N ASP A 131 12.39 13.39 -4.88
CA ASP A 131 13.51 13.55 -5.81
C ASP A 131 12.95 13.73 -7.23
N SER A 132 13.28 14.87 -7.85
CA SER A 132 12.93 15.18 -9.23
C SER A 132 13.87 14.43 -10.17
N GLU A 133 13.56 13.14 -10.39
CA GLU A 133 14.05 12.36 -11.55
C GLU A 133 12.96 12.15 -12.61
#